data_AF-A0A821WSK5-F1
#
_entry.id   AF-A0A821WSK5-F1
#
_cell.length_a   1.000
_cell.length_b   1.000
_cell.length_c   1.000
_cell.angle_alpha   90.00
_cell.angle_beta   90.00
_cell.angle_gamma   90.00
#
_symmetry.space_group_name_H-M   'P 1'
#
loop_
_entity.id
_entity.type
_entity.pdbx_description
1 polymer ?
#
loop_
_entity_poly.entity_id
_entity_poly.type
_entity_poly.pdbx_seq_one_letter_code
_entity_poly.pdbx_strand_id
1 'polypeptide(L)'
;MDDAVWILRHLRESFNISDNYEQQRLMTMLPSDWGRDRIANWFDGSKHQARQSIQLRTTSGVLSFPEDRRGNKSLDSQVELA
;
A
#
# COMPACT_ATOMS: atom_id res chain seq x y z
N MET A 1 -11.81 -9.64 -21.85
CA MET A 1 -11.56 -8.58 -20.84
C MET A 1 -10.08 -8.62 -20.57
N ASP A 2 -9.40 -7.48 -20.53
CA ASP A 2 -7.96 -7.44 -20.24
C ASP A 2 -7.76 -7.69 -18.74
N ASP A 3 -7.04 -8.75 -18.40
CA ASP A 3 -6.79 -9.17 -17.02
C ASP A 3 -6.12 -8.05 -16.20
N ALA A 4 -5.25 -7.25 -16.82
CA ALA A 4 -4.60 -6.12 -16.14
C ALA A 4 -5.60 -5.05 -15.71
N VAL A 5 -6.58 -4.74 -16.56
CA VAL A 5 -7.64 -3.77 -16.26
C VAL A 5 -8.56 -4.32 -15.16
N TRP A 6 -8.86 -5.61 -15.19
CA TRP A 6 -9.67 -6.27 -14.16
C TRP A 6 -9.00 -6.21 -12.78
N ILE A 7 -7.69 -6.52 -12.72
CA ILE A 7 -6.89 -6.45 -11.48
C ILE A 7 -6.86 -5.04 -10.90
N LEU A 8 -6.57 -4.02 -11.73
CA LEU A 8 -6.49 -2.63 -11.28
C LEU A 8 -7.82 -2.10 -10.76
N ARG A 9 -8.95 -2.56 -11.31
CA ARG A 9 -10.28 -2.23 -10.80
C ARG A 9 -10.54 -2.86 -9.43
N HIS A 10 -10.26 -4.15 -9.27
CA HIS A 10 -10.44 -4.83 -7.98
C HIS A 10 -9.55 -4.21 -6.89
N LEU A 11 -8.33 -3.83 -7.23
CA LEU A 11 -7.44 -3.08 -6.34
C LEU A 11 -8.08 -1.79 -5.82
N ARG A 12 -8.75 -1.03 -6.70
CA ARG A 12 -9.47 0.19 -6.33
C ARG A 12 -10.67 -0.08 -5.45
N GLU A 13 -11.42 -1.14 -5.74
CA GLU A 13 -12.56 -1.56 -4.92
C GLU A 13 -12.11 -1.97 -3.52
N SER A 14 -11.03 -2.75 -3.39
CA SER A 14 -10.42 -3.09 -2.10
C SER A 14 -9.95 -1.85 -1.36
N PHE A 15 -9.26 -0.93 -2.02
CA PHE A 15 -8.78 0.32 -1.41
C PHE A 15 -9.91 1.13 -0.76
N ASN A 16 -11.07 1.23 -1.42
CA ASN A 16 -12.20 2.02 -0.93
C ASN A 16 -12.85 1.47 0.35
N ILE A 17 -12.72 0.17 0.62
CA ILE A 17 -13.27 -0.48 1.82
C ILE A 17 -12.23 -0.74 2.90
N SER A 18 -10.95 -0.50 2.59
CA SER A 18 -9.81 -0.73 3.47
C SER A 18 -9.55 0.45 4.41
N ASP A 19 -8.87 0.17 5.52
CA ASP A 19 -8.30 1.19 6.40
C ASP A 19 -7.04 1.83 5.78
N ASN A 20 -6.51 2.87 6.44
CA ASN A 20 -5.32 3.59 5.96
C ASN A 20 -4.08 2.69 5.79
N TYR A 21 -3.94 1.66 6.63
CA TYR A 21 -2.79 0.78 6.66
C TYR A 21 -2.81 -0.15 5.45
N GLU A 22 -3.96 -0.79 5.21
CA GLU A 22 -4.18 -1.67 4.08
C GLU A 22 -4.23 -0.88 2.77
N GLN A 23 -4.83 0.31 2.74
CA GLN A 23 -4.77 1.21 1.58
C GLN A 23 -3.33 1.49 1.13
N GLN A 24 -2.45 1.77 2.08
CA GLN A 24 -1.05 2.06 1.79
C GLN A 24 -0.30 0.82 1.28
N ARG A 25 -0.62 -0.37 1.81
CA ARG A 25 -0.14 -1.66 1.30
C ARG A 25 -0.64 -1.95 -0.11
N LEU A 26 -1.93 -1.77 -0.38
CA LEU A 26 -2.52 -1.98 -1.72
C LEU A 26 -1.89 -1.09 -2.78
N MET A 27 -1.60 0.18 -2.44
CA MET A 27 -0.89 1.10 -3.32
C MET A 27 0.51 0.61 -3.75
N THR A 28 1.16 -0.29 -3.00
CA THR A 28 2.45 -0.87 -3.38
C THR A 28 2.35 -1.85 -4.55
N MET A 29 1.15 -2.37 -4.86
CA MET A 29 0.94 -3.31 -5.97
C MET A 29 0.86 -2.63 -7.34
N LEU A 30 0.72 -1.30 -7.38
CA LEU A 30 0.63 -0.58 -8.66
C LEU A 30 1.93 -0.69 -9.46
N PRO A 31 1.87 -0.48 -10.80
CA PRO A 31 3.05 -0.52 -11.64
C PRO A 31 4.18 0.40 -11.14
N SER A 32 5.43 -0.03 -11.34
CA SER A 32 6.61 0.66 -10.80
C SER A 32 6.90 1.99 -11.47
N ASP A 33 6.49 2.14 -12.73
CA ASP A 33 6.57 3.36 -13.55
C ASP A 33 5.54 4.43 -13.14
N TRP A 34 4.53 4.08 -12.31
CA TRP A 34 3.55 5.05 -11.85
C TRP A 34 4.15 5.97 -10.78
N GLY A 35 4.20 7.25 -11.12
CA GLY A 35 4.56 8.31 -10.18
C GLY A 35 3.46 8.62 -9.17
N ARG A 36 3.85 9.35 -8.11
CA ARG A 36 2.99 9.78 -7.00
C ARG A 36 1.64 10.34 -7.44
N ASP A 37 1.65 11.27 -8.40
CA ASP A 37 0.42 11.97 -8.82
C ASP A 37 -0.55 11.02 -9.55
N ARG A 38 -0.03 10.09 -10.35
CA ARG A 38 -0.85 9.07 -11.03
C ARG A 38 -1.48 8.11 -10.03
N ILE A 39 -0.71 7.65 -9.05
CA ILE A 39 -1.20 6.76 -7.98
C ILE A 39 -2.29 7.44 -7.15
N ALA A 40 -2.05 8.68 -6.70
CA ALA A 40 -3.01 9.44 -5.91
C ALA A 40 -4.32 9.66 -6.67
N ASN A 41 -4.23 10.08 -7.93
CA ASN A 41 -5.42 10.31 -8.76
C ASN A 41 -6.19 9.01 -9.06
N TRP A 42 -5.50 7.88 -9.23
CA TRP A 42 -6.16 6.59 -9.50
C TRP A 42 -7.05 6.13 -8.34
N PHE A 43 -6.55 6.24 -7.11
CA PHE A 43 -7.26 5.84 -5.91
C PHE A 43 -8.14 6.94 -5.31
N ASP A 44 -8.12 8.16 -5.87
CA ASP A 44 -8.68 9.37 -5.23
C ASP A 44 -8.13 9.57 -3.80
N GLY A 45 -6.85 9.22 -3.63
CA GLY A 45 -6.16 9.21 -2.35
C GLY A 45 -5.18 10.38 -2.18
N SER A 46 -4.54 10.45 -1.01
CA SER A 46 -3.58 11.52 -0.75
C SER A 46 -2.24 11.31 -1.47
N LYS A 47 -1.67 12.39 -2.00
CA LYS A 47 -0.30 12.39 -2.56
C LYS A 47 0.75 11.98 -1.53
N HIS A 48 0.48 12.21 -0.24
CA HIS A 48 1.36 11.81 0.84
C HIS A 48 1.40 10.29 0.98
N GLN A 49 0.24 9.65 1.08
CA GLN A 49 0.11 8.19 1.17
C GLN A 49 0.70 7.51 -0.07
N ALA A 50 0.41 8.03 -1.27
CA ALA A 50 1.02 7.55 -2.52
C ALA A 50 2.56 7.60 -2.49
N ARG A 51 3.14 8.70 -1.99
CA ARG A 51 4.60 8.81 -1.83
C ARG A 51 5.14 7.78 -0.84
N GLN A 52 4.47 7.58 0.29
CA GLN A 52 4.90 6.61 1.29
C GLN A 52 4.78 5.18 0.76
N SER A 53 3.75 4.83 -0.01
CA SER A 53 3.63 3.52 -0.65
C SER A 53 4.72 3.26 -1.69
N ILE A 54 5.11 4.28 -2.48
CA ILE A 54 6.26 4.15 -3.40
C ILE A 54 7.55 3.88 -2.61
N GLN A 55 7.78 4.62 -1.53
CA GLN A 55 8.94 4.40 -0.67
C GLN A 55 8.92 3.00 -0.08
N LEU A 56 7.79 2.59 0.51
CA LEU A 56 7.60 1.27 1.11
C LEU A 56 7.84 0.14 0.09
N ARG A 57 7.31 0.28 -1.13
CA ARG A 57 7.58 -0.65 -2.24
C ARG A 57 9.06 -0.75 -2.57
N THR A 58 9.78 0.38 -2.53
CA THR A 58 11.19 0.45 -2.87
C THR A 58 12.08 -0.14 -1.76
N THR A 59 11.72 0.04 -0.49
CA THR A 59 12.53 -0.40 0.64
C THR A 59 12.22 -1.82 1.10
N SER A 60 10.95 -2.23 1.01
CA SER A 60 10.44 -3.45 1.64
C SER A 60 9.78 -4.42 0.65
N GLY A 61 9.43 -3.93 -0.54
CA GLY A 61 8.85 -4.73 -1.62
C GLY A 61 7.36 -4.49 -1.86
N VAL A 62 6.83 -5.17 -2.87
CA VAL A 62 5.39 -5.21 -3.14
C VAL A 62 4.71 -5.94 -1.99
N LEU A 63 3.50 -5.51 -1.62
CA LEU A 63 2.69 -6.08 -0.54
C LEU A 63 3.22 -5.86 0.88
N SER A 64 4.28 -5.06 1.04
CA SER A 64 4.76 -4.67 2.35
C SER A 64 3.74 -3.82 3.09
N PHE A 65 3.75 -3.96 4.41
CA PHE A 65 2.95 -3.17 5.31
C PHE A 65 3.74 -1.96 5.83
N PRO A 66 3.11 -0.78 5.97
CA PRO A 66 3.81 0.37 6.53
C PRO A 66 4.22 0.07 7.97
N GLU A 67 5.43 0.46 8.37
CA GLU A 67 5.86 0.27 9.75
C GLU A 67 4.98 1.10 10.70
N ASP A 68 4.61 0.50 11.83
CA ASP A 68 3.89 1.20 12.89
C ASP A 68 4.74 2.38 13.39
N ARG A 69 4.36 3.58 12.96
CA ARG A 69 4.97 4.80 13.47
C ARG A 69 4.54 4.96 14.92
N ARG A 70 5.51 4.70 15.83
CA ARG A 70 5.54 4.98 17.29
C ARG A 70 5.39 3.76 18.21
N GLY A 71 6.26 2.76 18.07
CA GLY A 71 6.55 1.82 19.17
C GLY A 71 5.41 0.87 19.60
N ASN A 72 4.19 1.06 19.09
CA ASN A 72 3.10 0.09 19.20
C ASN A 72 3.34 -1.02 18.18
N LYS A 73 4.35 -1.85 18.44
CA LYS A 73 4.46 -3.15 17.78
C LYS A 73 3.38 -4.06 18.33
N SER A 74 2.76 -4.88 17.48
CA SER A 74 1.89 -5.98 17.95
C SER A 74 2.67 -6.84 18.96
N LEU A 75 2.02 -7.22 20.07
CA LEU A 75 2.62 -8.06 21.12
C LEU A 75 3.16 -9.39 20.56
N ASP A 76 2.58 -9.91 19.47
CA ASP A 76 3.01 -11.16 18.82
C ASP A 76 4.43 -11.09 18.25
N SER A 77 4.89 -9.89 17.86
CA SER A 77 6.25 -9.70 17.33
C SER A 77 7.37 -9.81 18.37
N GLN A 78 7.02 -9.95 19.66
CA GLN A 78 7.98 -10.12 20.76
C GLN A 78 8.12 -11.58 21.24
N VAL A 79 7.29 -12.51 20.74
CA VAL A 79 7.27 -13.90 21.23
C VAL A 79 8.32 -14.79 20.53
N GLU A 80 8.90 -14.37 19.41
CA GLU A 80 9.93 -15.17 18.70
C GLU A 80 11.37 -15.01 19.23
N LEU A 81 11.58 -14.25 20.31
CA LEU A 81 12.91 -14.01 20.90
C LEU A 81 13.02 -14.38 22.39
N ALA A 82 12.13 -15.23 22.90
CA ALA A 82 12.21 -15.77 24.28
C ALA A 82 12.71 -17.22 24.30
#